data_AF-A0A6M4WK99-F1
#
_entry.id   AF-A0A6M4WK99-F1
#
_cell.length_a   1.000
_cell.length_b   1.000
_cell.length_c   1.000
_cell.angle_alpha   90.00
_cell.angle_beta   90.00
_cell.angle_gamma   90.00
#
_symmetry.space_group_name_H-M   'P 1'
#
loop_
_entity.id
_entity.type
_entity.pdbx_description
1 polymer ?
#
loop_
_entity_poly.entity_id
_entity_poly.type
_entity_poly.pdbx_seq_one_letter_code
_entity_poly.pdbx_strand_id
1 'polypeptide(L)'
;MSESTASGVRGISVASAFAGMRSAGPVRFRAGCPDCRGAFELAASALRLAIGASSRTTFYSFTCPDCGAAVRKPAGERIVELLTGGGVRTLRLHTP
;
A
#
# COMPACT_ATOMS: atom_id res chain seq x y z
N MET A 1 -2.94 -58.21 0.36
CA MET A 1 -3.00 -57.37 1.57
C MET A 1 -2.43 -56.02 1.14
N SER A 2 -3.18 -55.05 0.61
CA SER A 2 -4.40 -54.36 1.07
C SER A 2 -4.22 -53.49 2.31
N GLU A 3 -3.62 -52.31 2.17
CA GLU A 3 -3.77 -51.12 3.03
C GLU A 3 -3.50 -49.92 2.11
N SER A 4 -4.43 -49.10 1.58
CA SER A 4 -5.59 -48.38 2.13
C SER A 4 -5.28 -47.40 3.28
N THR A 5 -5.55 -46.12 2.96
CA THR A 5 -5.98 -44.98 3.80
C THR A 5 -4.95 -44.09 4.52
N ALA A 6 -4.76 -42.88 3.94
CA ALA A 6 -4.87 -41.60 4.65
C ALA A 6 -5.11 -40.50 3.59
N SER A 7 -6.37 -40.31 3.18
CA SER A 7 -7.16 -39.13 3.52
C SER A 7 -6.42 -37.81 3.27
N GLY A 8 -6.49 -37.36 2.02
CA GLY A 8 -6.02 -36.05 1.61
C GLY A 8 -6.69 -34.94 2.41
N VAL A 9 -5.88 -34.19 3.15
CA VAL A 9 -6.24 -32.82 3.51
C VAL A 9 -6.28 -32.05 2.19
N ARG A 10 -7.48 -31.90 1.60
CA ARG A 10 -7.65 -30.96 0.50
C ARG A 10 -7.24 -29.60 1.04
N GLY A 11 -6.14 -29.05 0.51
CA GLY A 11 -5.65 -27.74 0.90
C GLY A 11 -6.79 -26.73 0.85
N ILE A 12 -6.96 -25.98 1.93
CA ILE A 12 -7.96 -24.93 1.99
C ILE A 12 -7.53 -23.87 0.97
N SER A 13 -8.32 -23.66 -0.08
CA SER A 13 -8.03 -22.60 -1.06
C SER A 13 -8.13 -21.25 -0.37
N VAL A 14 -7.29 -20.30 -0.77
CA VAL A 14 -7.34 -18.90 -0.31
C VAL A 14 -8.74 -18.32 -0.49
N ALA A 15 -9.42 -18.65 -1.60
CA ALA A 15 -10.80 -18.23 -1.85
C ALA A 15 -11.76 -18.75 -0.78
N SER A 16 -11.67 -20.04 -0.41
CA SER A 16 -12.50 -20.63 0.65
C SER A 16 -12.12 -20.15 2.05
N ALA A 17 -10.84 -19.85 2.31
CA ALA A 17 -10.39 -19.30 3.59
C ALA A 17 -11.00 -17.90 3.86
N PHE A 18 -11.30 -17.15 2.80
CA PHE A 18 -11.75 -15.77 2.87
C PHE A 18 -13.17 -15.52 2.37
N ALA A 19 -13.94 -16.56 2.05
CA ALA A 19 -15.29 -16.47 1.46
C ALA A 19 -16.33 -15.69 2.30
N GLY A 20 -16.03 -15.36 3.56
CA GLY A 20 -16.87 -14.53 4.43
C GLY A 20 -16.29 -13.15 4.78
N MET A 21 -15.10 -12.79 4.28
CA MET A 21 -14.49 -11.50 4.60
C MET A 21 -15.14 -10.38 3.80
N ARG A 22 -15.66 -9.39 4.52
CA ARG A 22 -16.43 -8.26 3.97
C ARG A 22 -15.56 -7.03 3.77
N SER A 23 -14.50 -6.90 4.57
CA SER A 23 -13.56 -5.78 4.57
C SER A 23 -12.29 -6.18 5.31
N ALA A 24 -11.13 -5.74 4.83
CA ALA A 24 -9.90 -5.71 5.61
C ALA A 24 -9.82 -4.39 6.38
N GLY A 25 -9.15 -4.39 7.54
CA GLY A 25 -8.90 -3.17 8.32
C GLY A 25 -8.10 -2.13 7.52
N PRO A 26 -8.11 -0.86 7.96
CA PRO A 26 -7.43 0.22 7.23
C PRO A 26 -5.92 0.01 7.22
N VAL A 27 -5.33 -0.07 6.02
CA VAL A 27 -3.87 -0.12 5.84
C VAL A 27 -3.23 1.17 6.39
N ARG A 28 -2.16 1.01 7.17
CA ARG A 28 -1.35 2.11 7.71
C ARG A 28 0.03 2.10 7.06
N PHE A 29 0.55 3.29 6.82
CA PHE A 29 1.84 3.50 6.17
C PHE A 29 2.77 4.27 7.10
N ARG A 30 3.96 3.73 7.36
CA ARG A 30 4.96 4.43 8.13
C ARG A 30 5.68 5.47 7.27
N ALA A 31 5.67 6.73 7.69
CA ALA A 31 6.30 7.84 7.00
C ALA A 31 7.16 8.66 7.96
N GLY A 32 8.36 9.05 7.51
CA GLY A 32 9.23 9.97 8.24
C GLY A 32 9.24 11.36 7.62
N CYS A 33 9.11 12.41 8.43
CA CYS A 33 9.25 13.79 8.01
C CYS A 33 10.74 14.20 8.00
N PRO A 34 11.29 14.74 6.89
CA PRO A 34 12.68 15.19 6.84
C PRO A 34 12.91 16.48 7.66
N ASP A 35 11.88 17.31 7.87
CA ASP A 35 11.98 18.60 8.56
C ASP A 35 12.07 18.46 10.07
N CYS A 36 11.09 17.79 10.70
CA CYS A 36 11.08 17.58 12.16
C CYS A 36 11.69 16.25 12.61
N ARG A 37 12.07 15.37 11.65
CA ARG A 37 12.59 14.01 11.89
C ARG A 37 11.63 13.06 12.63
N GLY A 38 10.36 13.44 12.79
CA GLY A 38 9.32 12.58 13.35
C GLY A 38 8.96 11.41 12.43
N ALA A 39 8.50 10.32 13.02
CA ALA A 39 7.99 9.13 12.32
C ALA A 39 6.53 8.88 12.70
N PHE A 40 5.69 8.65 11.70
CA PHE A 40 4.23 8.62 11.85
C PHE A 40 3.63 7.45 11.10
N GLU A 41 2.47 6.99 11.56
CA GLU A 41 1.62 6.07 10.81
C GLU A 41 0.46 6.83 10.19
N LEU A 42 0.38 6.78 8.87
CA LEU A 42 -0.60 7.51 8.07
C LEU A 42 -1.62 6.56 7.47
N ALA A 43 -2.88 7.00 7.43
CA ALA A 43 -3.91 6.33 6.63
C ALA A 43 -3.62 6.49 5.13
N ALA A 44 -4.16 5.60 4.30
CA ALA A 44 -4.11 5.74 2.85
C ALA A 44 -4.64 7.09 2.34
N SER A 45 -5.64 7.66 3.04
CA SER A 45 -6.26 8.95 2.70
C SER A 45 -5.38 10.16 2.99
N ALA A 46 -4.37 10.03 3.86
CA ALA A 46 -3.43 11.10 4.19
C ALA A 46 -2.27 11.19 3.19
N LEU A 47 -2.11 10.17 2.34
CA LEU A 47 -1.10 10.10 1.30
C LEU A 47 -1.73 10.41 -0.07
N ARG A 48 -0.91 10.97 -0.95
CA ARG A 48 -1.27 11.18 -2.37
C ARG A 48 -0.14 10.66 -3.22
N LEU A 49 -0.48 9.81 -4.19
CA LEU A 49 0.46 9.30 -5.18
C LEU A 49 0.22 9.99 -6.52
N ALA A 50 1.26 10.57 -7.11
CA ALA A 50 1.24 11.13 -8.46
C ALA A 50 2.18 10.32 -9.34
N ILE A 51 1.64 9.72 -10.41
CA ILE A 51 2.39 8.91 -11.38
C ILE A 51 2.55 9.72 -12.67
N GLY A 52 3.79 10.00 -13.04
CA GLY A 52 4.13 10.65 -14.31
C GLY A 52 4.57 9.65 -15.37
N ALA A 53 5.06 10.14 -16.51
CA ALA A 53 5.53 9.31 -17.62
C ALA A 53 6.77 8.45 -17.28
N SER A 54 7.48 8.77 -16.19
CA SER A 54 8.66 8.03 -15.73
C SER A 54 8.74 7.97 -14.20
N SER A 55 9.57 7.08 -13.66
CA SER A 55 9.84 7.00 -12.22
C SER A 55 10.38 8.31 -11.62
N ARG A 56 11.15 9.09 -12.40
CA ARG A 56 11.66 10.42 -11.99
C ARG A 56 10.55 11.46 -11.82
N THR A 57 9.44 11.29 -12.52
CA THR A 57 8.26 12.17 -12.46
C THR A 57 7.16 11.61 -11.55
N THR A 58 7.42 10.47 -10.89
CA THR A 58 6.50 9.78 -10.00
C THR A 58 6.90 10.01 -8.53
N PHE A 59 5.94 10.45 -7.73
CA PHE A 59 6.20 10.87 -6.35
C PHE A 59 4.96 10.65 -5.49
N TYR A 60 5.19 10.45 -4.19
CA TYR A 60 4.13 10.56 -3.20
C TYR A 60 4.35 11.79 -2.32
N SER A 61 3.26 12.32 -1.78
CA SER A 61 3.29 13.42 -0.83
C SER A 61 2.33 13.21 0.32
N PHE A 62 2.67 13.83 1.45
CA PHE A 62 1.84 13.91 2.65
C PHE A 62 2.17 15.20 3.41
N THR A 63 1.26 15.62 4.28
CA THR A 63 1.50 16.71 5.23
C THR A 63 1.94 16.11 6.56
N CYS A 64 3.06 16.59 7.09
CA CYS A 64 3.53 16.18 8.41
C CYS A 64 2.52 16.63 9.49
N PRO A 65 2.00 15.73 10.34
CA PRO A 65 1.03 16.10 11.36
C PRO A 65 1.64 16.95 12.49
N ASP A 66 2.95 16.83 12.73
CA ASP A 66 3.62 17.55 13.83
C ASP A 66 4.01 18.98 13.44
N CYS A 67 4.67 19.15 12.29
CA CYS A 67 5.20 20.46 11.87
C CYS A 67 4.45 21.10 10.71
N GLY A 68 3.45 20.42 10.13
CA GLY A 68 2.67 20.94 8.99
C GLY A 68 3.42 20.98 7.65
N ALA A 69 4.68 20.55 7.60
CA ALA A 69 5.48 20.57 6.37
C ALA A 69 4.89 19.66 5.28
N ALA A 70 4.86 20.16 4.05
CA ALA A 70 4.47 19.37 2.88
C ALA A 70 5.67 18.53 2.39
N VAL A 71 5.65 17.24 2.69
CA VAL A 71 6.74 16.31 2.37
C VAL A 71 6.47 15.67 1.02
N ARG A 72 7.48 15.67 0.13
CA ARG A 72 7.44 15.00 -1.17
C ARG A 72 8.60 14.04 -1.30
N LYS A 73 8.32 12.79 -1.70
CA LYS A 73 9.32 11.74 -1.86
C LYS A 73 9.16 11.04 -3.20
N PRO A 74 10.27 10.67 -3.88
CA PRO A 74 10.19 9.92 -5.13
C PRO A 74 9.55 8.55 -4.88
N ALA A 75 8.71 8.12 -5.81
CA ALA A 75 8.05 6.82 -5.77
C ALA A 75 8.60 5.94 -6.90
N GLY A 76 9.46 4.99 -6.53
CA GLY A 76 9.86 3.90 -7.43
C GLY A 76 8.71 2.90 -7.62
N GLU A 77 8.89 1.98 -8.56
CA GLU A 77 7.90 0.97 -8.93
C GLU A 77 7.33 0.22 -7.72
N ARG A 78 8.21 -0.26 -6.83
CA ARG A 78 7.79 -0.98 -5.62
C ARG A 78 6.93 -0.14 -4.68
N ILE A 79 7.23 1.16 -4.55
CA ILE A 79 6.43 2.07 -3.71
C ILE A 79 5.08 2.34 -4.37
N VAL A 80 5.05 2.50 -5.70
CA VAL A 80 3.80 2.66 -6.46
C VAL A 80 2.87 1.47 -6.23
N GLU A 81 3.39 0.24 -6.35
CA GLU A 81 2.63 -0.99 -6.11
C GLU A 81 2.03 -1.01 -4.70
N LEU A 82 2.85 -0.77 -3.67
CA LEU A 82 2.43 -0.82 -2.28
C LEU A 82 1.38 0.24 -1.95
N LEU A 83 1.57 1.47 -2.41
CA LEU A 83 0.63 2.56 -2.16
C LEU A 83 -0.68 2.34 -2.93
N THR A 84 -0.62 1.91 -4.19
CA THR A 84 -1.81 1.64 -5.01
C THR A 84 -2.61 0.47 -4.44
N GLY A 85 -1.94 -0.64 -4.10
CA GLY A 85 -2.58 -1.82 -3.51
C GLY A 85 -3.16 -1.55 -2.12
N GLY A 86 -2.56 -0.63 -1.36
CA GLY A 86 -3.09 -0.19 -0.06
C GLY A 86 -4.15 0.92 -0.14
N GLY A 87 -4.63 1.27 -1.34
CA GLY A 87 -5.76 2.17 -1.54
C GLY A 87 -5.43 3.67 -1.48
N VAL A 88 -4.17 4.05 -1.67
CA VAL A 88 -3.76 5.47 -1.75
C VAL A 88 -4.33 6.10 -3.02
N ARG A 89 -4.86 7.32 -2.88
CA ARG A 89 -5.41 8.07 -4.02
C ARG A 89 -4.30 8.36 -5.03
N THR A 90 -4.48 7.84 -6.24
CA THR A 90 -3.49 7.90 -7.31
C THR A 90 -3.95 8.86 -8.40
N LEU A 91 -3.13 9.86 -8.68
CA LEU A 91 -3.29 10.81 -9.78
C LEU A 91 -2.31 10.44 -10.90
N ARG A 92 -2.82 10.20 -12.11
CA ARG A 92 -1.96 10.04 -13.29
C ARG A 92 -1.79 11.40 -13.97
N LEU A 93 -0.55 11.87 -14.02
CA LEU A 93 -0.18 13.10 -14.70
C LEU A 93 -0.12 12.81 -16.19
N HIS A 94 -1.02 13.43 -16.95
CA HIS A 94 -0.92 13.43 -18.41
C HIS A 94 0.02 14.56 -18.78
N THR A 95 1.13 14.22 -19.44
CA THR A 95 1.94 15.24 -20.13
C THR A 95 1.12 15.70 -21.34
N PRO A 96 0.81 17.00 -21.50
CA PRO A 96 0.27 17.51 -22.75
C PRO A 96 1.28 17.39 -23.89
#